data_AF-A0A0M5JID5-F1
#
_entry.id   AF-A0A0M5JID5-F1
#
_cell.length_a   1.000
_cell.length_b   1.000
_cell.length_c   1.000
_cell.angle_alpha   90.00
_cell.angle_beta   90.00
_cell.angle_gamma   90.00
#
_symmetry.space_group_name_H-M   'P 1'
#
loop_
_entity.id
_entity.type
_entity.pdbx_description
1 polymer ?
#
loop_
_entity_poly.entity_id
_entity_poly.type
_entity_poly.pdbx_seq_one_letter_code
_entity_poly.pdbx_strand_id
1 'polypeptide(L)'
;MKNKNKNVAWATFCTATQVVAIMAVILVTLIACGKSDSGGSVENKNLIGTWKLESMTIDGKNVEDIVFDDGEKISKASKKCLYRRSFTFLEKEGVFSNCALDTLKNNECKCESISFIYTVSGNTIVLKSTTGEAESMSIVGNKLTLSASGEDEKGKKHTLVETYVKQ
;
A
#
# COMPACT_ATOMS: atom_id res chain seq x y z
N MET A 1 37.16 -18.00 10.48
CA MET A 1 35.95 -17.35 11.03
C MET A 1 35.32 -16.52 9.93
N LYS A 2 34.15 -16.92 9.39
CA LYS A 2 33.46 -16.21 8.31
C LYS A 2 32.32 -15.39 8.90
N ASN A 3 32.52 -14.08 9.02
CA ASN A 3 31.47 -13.12 9.30
C ASN A 3 30.57 -13.00 8.05
N LYS A 4 29.31 -13.41 8.16
CA LYS A 4 28.28 -13.15 7.14
C LYS A 4 27.19 -12.33 7.81
N ASN A 5 27.35 -11.02 7.80
CA ASN A 5 26.28 -10.09 8.13
C ASN A 5 25.21 -10.20 7.02
N LYS A 6 24.11 -10.91 7.29
CA LYS A 6 22.99 -11.09 6.37
C LYS A 6 21.85 -10.17 6.77
N ASN A 7 21.98 -8.88 6.45
CA ASN A 7 20.84 -7.99 6.33
C ASN A 7 20.21 -8.19 4.94
N VAL A 8 19.60 -9.35 4.69
CA VAL A 8 19.07 -9.73 3.34
C VAL A 8 17.69 -10.37 3.45
N ALA A 9 16.87 -9.97 4.43
CA ALA A 9 15.44 -10.34 4.43
C ALA A 9 14.57 -9.20 3.89
N TRP A 10 14.98 -7.95 4.12
CA TRP A 10 14.19 -6.78 3.72
C TRP A 10 14.47 -6.31 2.28
N ALA A 11 15.66 -6.58 1.74
CA ALA A 11 15.99 -6.27 0.35
C ALA A 11 15.26 -7.18 -0.66
N THR A 12 14.89 -8.39 -0.25
CA THR A 12 14.26 -9.39 -1.14
C THR A 12 12.82 -9.03 -1.52
N PHE A 13 12.12 -8.23 -0.72
CA PHE A 13 10.81 -7.67 -1.11
C PHE A 13 10.92 -6.51 -2.12
N CYS A 14 12.12 -5.96 -2.37
CA CYS A 14 12.33 -4.91 -3.37
C CYS A 14 13.03 -5.40 -4.65
N THR A 15 13.62 -6.60 -4.66
CA THR A 15 14.28 -7.16 -5.85
C THR A 15 14.06 -8.65 -5.96
N ALA A 16 12.86 -9.06 -6.35
CA ALA A 16 12.63 -10.39 -6.89
C ALA A 16 11.70 -10.27 -8.09
N THR A 17 12.30 -10.16 -9.28
CA THR A 17 11.64 -10.49 -10.54
C THR A 17 11.31 -11.98 -10.51
N GLN A 18 10.24 -12.37 -9.84
CA GLN A 18 9.63 -13.68 -9.99
C GLN A 18 8.20 -13.49 -10.42
N VAL A 19 7.86 -14.21 -11.48
CA VAL A 19 6.60 -14.15 -12.22
C VAL A 19 5.45 -14.44 -11.26
N VAL A 20 4.79 -13.39 -10.75
CA VAL A 20 3.56 -13.54 -9.99
C VAL A 20 2.41 -13.48 -10.99
N ALA A 21 1.88 -14.64 -11.35
CA ALA A 21 0.58 -14.72 -12.00
C ALA A 21 -0.49 -14.39 -10.95
N ILE A 22 -0.91 -13.12 -10.88
CA ILE A 22 -1.98 -12.67 -10.00
C ILE A 22 -3.31 -13.10 -10.61
N MET A 23 -3.88 -14.20 -10.11
CA MET A 23 -5.28 -14.54 -10.33
C MET A 23 -6.14 -13.60 -9.47
N ALA A 24 -6.75 -12.61 -10.11
CA ALA A 24 -7.78 -11.76 -9.50
C ALA A 24 -9.00 -12.63 -9.14
N VAL A 25 -9.12 -13.00 -7.87
CA VAL A 25 -10.36 -13.55 -7.33
C VAL A 25 -11.10 -12.42 -6.63
N ILE A 26 -11.95 -11.75 -7.40
CA ILE A 26 -12.92 -10.78 -6.89
C ILE A 26 -14.10 -11.58 -6.34
N LEU A 27 -14.35 -11.44 -5.04
CA LEU A 27 -15.67 -11.62 -4.43
C LEU A 27 -15.65 -10.96 -3.04
N VAL A 28 -15.72 -9.62 -3.02
CA VAL A 28 -16.22 -8.91 -1.83
C VAL A 28 -17.63 -8.45 -2.17
N THR A 29 -18.62 -9.25 -1.77
CA THR A 29 -20.02 -8.84 -1.74
C THR A 29 -20.23 -7.85 -0.61
N LEU A 30 -19.88 -6.58 -0.85
CA LEU A 30 -20.39 -5.48 -0.04
C LEU A 30 -21.87 -5.28 -0.37
N ILE A 31 -22.74 -6.08 0.24
CA ILE A 31 -24.16 -5.75 0.34
C ILE A 31 -24.26 -4.59 1.32
N ALA A 32 -24.03 -3.38 0.81
CA ALA A 32 -24.53 -2.17 1.45
C ALA A 32 -26.05 -2.18 1.26
N CYS A 33 -26.77 -2.82 2.19
CA CYS A 33 -28.20 -2.61 2.34
C CYS A 33 -28.41 -1.23 2.96
N GLY A 34 -28.38 -0.21 2.09
CA GLY A 34 -28.56 1.19 2.42
C GLY A 34 -29.31 1.84 1.27
N LYS A 35 -30.63 1.89 1.44
CA LYS A 35 -31.64 2.70 0.74
C LYS A 35 -31.07 3.67 -0.32
N SER A 36 -31.48 3.43 -1.56
CA SER A 36 -31.31 4.30 -2.73
C SER A 36 -31.50 5.78 -2.42
N ASP A 37 -30.47 6.58 -2.69
CA ASP A 37 -30.64 7.90 -3.29
C ASP A 37 -29.36 8.30 -4.06
N SER A 38 -29.54 8.55 -5.35
CA SER A 38 -28.67 9.34 -6.23
C SER A 38 -27.17 9.02 -6.26
N GLY A 39 -26.77 8.13 -7.17
CA GLY A 39 -25.95 8.48 -8.34
C GLY A 39 -24.75 9.43 -8.19
N GLY A 40 -24.11 9.49 -7.03
CA GLY A 40 -22.89 10.26 -6.83
C GLY A 40 -21.71 9.51 -7.43
N SER A 41 -21.51 9.64 -8.74
CA SER A 41 -20.17 9.54 -9.32
C SER A 41 -19.23 10.30 -8.38
N VAL A 42 -18.23 9.62 -7.80
CA VAL A 42 -17.16 10.30 -7.08
C VAL A 42 -16.48 11.15 -8.15
N GLU A 43 -16.92 12.40 -8.29
CA GLU A 43 -16.31 13.32 -9.24
C GLU A 43 -14.82 13.33 -8.93
N ASN A 44 -14.00 13.21 -9.97
CA ASN A 44 -12.54 13.18 -9.86
C ASN A 44 -12.01 14.30 -8.94
N LYS A 45 -12.70 15.45 -8.87
CA LYS A 45 -12.42 16.57 -7.94
C LYS A 45 -12.33 16.17 -6.46
N ASN A 46 -13.12 15.21 -6.00
CA ASN A 46 -13.07 14.74 -4.61
C ASN A 46 -11.87 13.82 -4.35
N LEU A 47 -11.28 13.20 -5.39
CA LEU A 47 -10.06 12.42 -5.30
C LEU A 47 -8.80 13.30 -5.31
N ILE A 48 -8.80 14.39 -6.09
CA ILE A 48 -7.65 15.30 -6.20
C ILE A 48 -7.22 15.81 -4.83
N GLY A 49 -5.89 15.78 -4.60
CA GLY A 49 -5.27 16.17 -3.34
C GLY A 49 -4.32 15.12 -2.79
N THR A 50 -3.80 15.40 -1.59
CA THR A 50 -2.86 14.53 -0.88
C THR A 50 -3.61 13.66 0.13
N TRP A 51 -3.25 12.39 0.17
CA TRP A 51 -3.80 11.37 1.05
C TRP A 51 -2.64 10.75 1.82
N LYS A 52 -2.64 10.85 3.15
CA LYS A 52 -1.57 10.29 3.99
C LYS A 52 -1.99 8.98 4.61
N LEU A 53 -1.03 8.06 4.76
CA LEU A 53 -1.26 6.78 5.41
C LEU A 53 -1.72 6.99 6.85
N GLU A 54 -2.90 6.49 7.18
CA GLU A 54 -3.49 6.53 8.52
C GLU A 54 -3.23 5.21 9.25
N SER A 55 -3.42 4.07 8.57
CA SER A 55 -3.26 2.75 9.17
C SER A 55 -2.82 1.71 8.15
N MET A 56 -2.18 0.65 8.65
CA MET A 56 -1.73 -0.50 7.89
C MET A 56 -1.94 -1.77 8.70
N THR A 57 -2.47 -2.80 8.04
CA THR A 57 -2.58 -4.14 8.61
C THR A 57 -1.97 -5.19 7.68
N ILE A 58 -1.40 -6.23 8.27
CA ILE A 58 -0.96 -7.44 7.59
C ILE A 58 -1.68 -8.61 8.25
N ASP A 59 -2.41 -9.39 7.45
CA ASP A 59 -3.30 -10.47 7.91
C ASP A 59 -4.28 -10.01 9.02
N GLY A 60 -4.78 -8.78 8.88
CA GLY A 60 -5.71 -8.16 9.84
C GLY A 60 -5.06 -7.69 11.15
N LYS A 61 -3.74 -7.85 11.33
CA LYS A 61 -3.00 -7.32 12.48
C LYS A 61 -2.38 -5.97 12.15
N ASN A 62 -2.51 -5.00 13.05
CA ASN A 62 -1.87 -3.70 12.90
C ASN A 62 -0.35 -3.86 12.80
N VAL A 63 0.30 -3.04 11.97
CA VAL A 63 1.75 -3.05 11.78
C VAL A 63 2.51 -2.81 13.10
N GLU A 64 1.87 -2.17 14.08
CA GLU A 64 2.37 -1.97 15.43
C GLU A 64 2.62 -3.28 16.18
N ASP A 65 1.74 -4.26 15.95
CA ASP A 65 1.62 -5.51 16.72
C ASP A 65 2.29 -6.70 16.02
N ILE A 66 2.87 -6.48 14.83
CA ILE A 66 3.55 -7.53 14.08
C ILE A 66 4.85 -7.93 14.80
N VAL A 67 4.96 -9.24 15.02
CA VAL A 67 6.15 -9.94 15.49
C VAL A 67 6.51 -10.96 14.43
N PHE A 68 7.75 -10.94 13.96
CA PHE A 68 8.26 -11.90 12.98
C PHE A 68 8.60 -13.24 13.64
N ASP A 69 8.83 -14.27 12.83
CA ASP A 69 9.08 -15.64 13.31
C ASP A 69 10.34 -15.75 14.20
N ASP A 70 11.29 -14.82 14.05
CA ASP A 70 12.50 -14.70 14.88
C ASP A 70 12.27 -13.92 16.19
N GLY A 71 11.04 -13.46 16.44
CA GLY A 71 10.66 -12.67 17.60
C GLY A 71 10.94 -11.17 17.45
N GLU A 72 11.49 -10.72 16.32
CA GLU A 72 11.75 -9.30 16.09
C GLU A 72 10.44 -8.54 15.81
N LYS A 73 10.44 -7.25 16.16
CA LYS A 73 9.35 -6.32 15.88
C LYS A 73 9.83 -5.26 14.90
N ILE A 74 8.91 -4.77 14.08
CA ILE A 74 9.19 -3.59 13.25
C ILE A 74 9.57 -2.43 14.19
N SER A 75 10.75 -1.85 13.94
CA SER A 75 11.29 -0.79 14.80
C SER A 75 10.38 0.45 14.81
N LYS A 76 10.40 1.20 15.91
CA LYS A 76 9.64 2.46 16.04
C LYS A 76 10.05 3.48 14.97
N ALA A 77 11.32 3.51 14.60
CA ALA A 77 11.84 4.40 13.56
C ALA A 77 11.30 4.00 12.17
N SER A 78 11.33 2.71 11.84
CA SER A 78 10.76 2.18 10.60
C SER A 78 9.27 2.50 10.49
N LYS A 79 8.49 2.26 11.57
CA LYS A 79 7.06 2.62 11.63
C LYS A 79 6.84 4.10 11.34
N LYS A 80 7.60 4.98 11.99
CA LYS A 80 7.49 6.44 11.79
C LYS A 80 7.75 6.84 10.33
N CYS A 81 8.68 6.18 9.63
CA CYS A 81 8.91 6.43 8.22
C CYS A 81 7.79 5.90 7.33
N LEU A 82 7.28 4.69 7.61
CA LEU A 82 6.17 4.09 6.86
C LEU A 82 4.92 4.99 6.85
N TYR A 83 4.59 5.63 7.97
CA TYR A 83 3.46 6.58 8.08
C TYR A 83 3.69 7.92 7.38
N ARG A 84 4.86 8.17 6.79
CA ARG A 84 5.08 9.33 5.91
C ARG A 84 4.64 9.08 4.47
N ARG A 85 4.26 7.84 4.14
CA ARG A 85 3.76 7.52 2.81
C ARG A 85 2.51 8.29 2.47
N SER A 86 2.40 8.67 1.20
CA SER A 86 1.25 9.42 0.72
C SER A 86 1.00 9.18 -0.76
N PHE A 87 -0.27 9.27 -1.13
CA PHE A 87 -0.69 9.41 -2.52
C PHE A 87 -1.11 10.86 -2.78
N THR A 88 -0.62 11.44 -3.87
CA THR A 88 -1.08 12.74 -4.37
C THR A 88 -1.71 12.53 -5.72
N PHE A 89 -3.02 12.74 -5.82
CA PHE A 89 -3.75 12.66 -7.09
C PHE A 89 -3.84 14.05 -7.72
N LEU A 90 -3.43 14.14 -8.98
CA LEU A 90 -3.60 15.28 -9.89
C LEU A 90 -4.62 14.89 -10.96
N GLU A 91 -5.10 15.83 -11.76
CA GLU A 91 -6.22 15.60 -12.71
C GLU A 91 -6.04 14.40 -13.66
N LYS A 92 -4.80 14.09 -14.04
CA LYS A 92 -4.47 13.07 -15.05
C LYS A 92 -3.49 12.00 -14.59
N GLU A 93 -2.80 12.25 -13.49
CA GLU A 93 -1.71 11.41 -12.97
C GLU A 93 -1.62 11.57 -11.46
N GLY A 94 -0.79 10.77 -10.81
CA GLY A 94 -0.52 10.93 -9.40
C GLY A 94 0.91 10.58 -9.05
N VAL A 95 1.27 10.87 -7.81
CA VAL A 95 2.59 10.58 -7.25
C VAL A 95 2.38 9.83 -5.94
N PHE A 96 3.00 8.66 -5.86
CA PHE A 96 3.12 7.89 -4.63
C PHE A 96 4.46 8.21 -3.99
N SER A 97 4.44 8.74 -2.77
CA SER A 97 5.65 8.92 -1.96
C SER A 97 5.82 7.69 -1.08
N ASN A 98 6.80 6.85 -1.42
CA ASN A 98 7.18 5.68 -0.64
C ASN A 98 8.29 6.06 0.34
N CYS A 99 8.08 5.89 1.64
CA CYS A 99 9.03 6.28 2.67
C CYS A 99 9.45 5.08 3.52
N ALA A 100 10.75 4.91 3.68
CA ALA A 100 11.32 3.84 4.46
C ALA A 100 12.57 4.30 5.24
N LEU A 101 13.01 3.50 6.20
CA LEU A 101 14.19 3.81 7.01
C LEU A 101 15.45 3.54 6.19
N ASP A 102 16.32 4.52 6.03
CA ASP A 102 17.62 4.37 5.40
C ASP A 102 18.67 4.00 6.45
N THR A 103 19.02 2.72 6.50
CA THR A 103 20.01 2.19 7.45
C THR A 103 21.44 2.63 7.14
N LEU A 104 21.70 3.19 5.95
CA LEU A 104 23.02 3.69 5.55
C LEU A 104 23.21 5.16 5.91
N LYS A 105 22.13 5.93 6.07
CA LYS A 105 22.14 7.36 6.42
C LYS A 105 21.60 7.61 7.82
N ASN A 106 22.25 7.04 8.83
CA ASN A 106 21.93 7.29 10.24
C ASN A 106 20.47 7.02 10.64
N ASN A 107 19.79 6.07 10.00
CA ASN A 107 18.38 5.76 10.26
C ASN A 107 17.44 6.95 10.02
N GLU A 108 17.74 7.79 9.03
CA GLU A 108 16.81 8.81 8.56
C GLU A 108 15.71 8.20 7.67
N CYS A 109 14.55 8.85 7.60
CA CYS A 109 13.51 8.44 6.66
C CYS A 109 13.86 8.93 5.26
N LYS A 110 14.10 8.01 4.32
CA LYS A 110 14.25 8.32 2.90
C LYS A 110 12.92 8.08 2.20
N CYS A 111 12.49 9.05 1.41
CA CYS A 111 11.27 8.96 0.62
C CYS A 111 11.61 9.03 -0.87
N GLU A 112 11.06 8.10 -1.64
CA GLU A 112 11.17 8.04 -3.09
C GLU A 112 9.78 8.27 -3.69
N SER A 113 9.72 8.99 -4.80
CA SER A 113 8.45 9.34 -5.45
C SER A 113 8.30 8.54 -6.73
N ILE A 114 7.14 7.92 -6.90
CA ILE A 114 6.80 7.08 -8.04
C ILE A 114 5.55 7.68 -8.70
N SER A 115 5.69 8.13 -9.95
CA SER A 115 4.54 8.60 -10.72
C SER A 115 3.68 7.43 -11.19
N PHE A 116 2.37 7.63 -11.22
CA PHE A 116 1.41 6.64 -11.71
C PHE A 116 0.28 7.30 -12.51
N ILE A 117 -0.30 6.55 -13.44
CA ILE A 117 -1.55 6.92 -14.11
C ILE A 117 -2.68 6.14 -13.45
N TYR A 118 -3.87 6.70 -13.42
CA TYR A 118 -5.02 6.03 -12.85
C TYR A 118 -6.30 6.27 -13.64
N THR A 119 -7.27 5.39 -13.43
CA THR A 119 -8.64 5.55 -13.92
C THR A 119 -9.61 5.37 -12.77
N VAL A 120 -10.68 6.15 -12.75
CA VAL A 120 -11.72 6.09 -11.72
C VAL A 120 -13.01 5.56 -12.33
N SER A 121 -13.64 4.58 -11.68
CA SER A 121 -14.94 4.04 -12.04
C SER A 121 -15.76 3.82 -10.77
N GLY A 122 -16.77 4.67 -10.56
CA GLY A 122 -17.54 4.69 -9.30
C GLY A 122 -16.63 4.98 -8.10
N ASN A 123 -16.63 4.08 -7.13
CA ASN A 123 -15.77 4.15 -5.94
C ASN A 123 -14.42 3.45 -6.11
N THR A 124 -14.12 2.92 -7.30
CA THR A 124 -12.89 2.16 -7.55
C THR A 124 -11.90 3.00 -8.35
N ILE A 125 -10.64 2.99 -7.91
CA ILE A 125 -9.51 3.62 -8.57
C ILE A 125 -8.58 2.49 -9.01
N VAL A 126 -8.26 2.44 -10.30
CA VAL A 126 -7.29 1.48 -10.84
C VAL A 126 -6.01 2.23 -11.15
N LEU A 127 -4.93 1.85 -10.47
CA LEU A 127 -3.58 2.32 -10.71
C LEU A 127 -2.99 1.52 -11.88
N LYS A 128 -2.41 2.23 -12.84
CA LYS A 128 -1.68 1.62 -13.95
C LYS A 128 -0.20 1.88 -13.72
N SER A 129 0.51 0.84 -13.28
CA SER A 129 1.97 0.88 -13.26
C SER A 129 2.53 0.75 -14.69
N THR A 130 3.78 1.15 -14.87
CA THR A 130 4.53 0.92 -16.11
C THR A 130 4.86 -0.57 -16.32
N THR A 131 4.70 -1.42 -15.30
CA THR A 131 4.97 -2.87 -15.34
C THR A 131 3.75 -3.71 -15.72
N GLY A 132 2.57 -3.09 -15.88
CA GLY A 132 1.34 -3.76 -16.33
C GLY A 132 0.51 -4.41 -15.22
N GLU A 133 0.99 -4.38 -13.97
CA GLU A 133 0.23 -4.80 -12.80
C GLU A 133 -0.75 -3.70 -12.39
N ALA A 134 -2.03 -4.03 -12.39
CA ALA A 134 -3.11 -3.12 -12.03
C ALA A 134 -3.49 -3.33 -10.57
N GLU A 135 -3.16 -2.37 -9.73
CA GLU A 135 -3.60 -2.34 -8.34
C GLU A 135 -4.88 -1.51 -8.22
N SER A 136 -5.87 -2.02 -7.47
CA SER A 136 -7.13 -1.31 -7.24
C SER A 136 -7.21 -0.76 -5.83
N MET A 137 -7.68 0.48 -5.72
CA MET A 137 -8.07 1.10 -4.46
C MET A 137 -9.57 1.40 -4.47
N SER A 138 -10.16 1.52 -3.29
CA SER A 138 -11.51 2.03 -3.12
C SER A 138 -11.51 3.38 -2.40
N ILE A 139 -12.46 4.25 -2.76
CA ILE A 139 -12.69 5.55 -2.13
C ILE A 139 -14.09 5.61 -1.52
N VAL A 140 -14.16 5.94 -0.23
CA VAL A 140 -15.42 6.20 0.48
C VAL A 140 -15.23 7.44 1.35
N GLY A 141 -15.88 8.54 0.98
CA GLY A 141 -15.71 9.83 1.63
C GLY A 141 -14.25 10.29 1.60
N ASN A 142 -13.68 10.57 2.78
CA ASN A 142 -12.30 11.00 2.96
C ASN A 142 -11.33 9.85 3.24
N LYS A 143 -11.70 8.60 2.90
CA LYS A 143 -10.83 7.43 3.07
C LYS A 143 -10.57 6.71 1.74
N LEU A 144 -9.29 6.44 1.49
CA LEU A 144 -8.83 5.50 0.46
C LEU A 144 -8.39 4.21 1.13
N THR A 145 -8.77 3.08 0.54
CA THR A 145 -8.32 1.76 0.99
C THR A 145 -7.63 1.02 -0.16
N LEU A 146 -6.37 0.65 0.07
CA LEU A 146 -5.60 -0.26 -0.80
C LEU A 146 -5.56 -1.63 -0.14
N SER A 147 -5.82 -2.68 -0.92
CA SER A 147 -5.66 -4.06 -0.48
C SER A 147 -4.79 -4.79 -1.49
N ALA A 148 -3.68 -5.34 -1.02
CA ALA A 148 -2.76 -6.14 -1.82
C ALA A 148 -2.55 -7.51 -1.17
N SER A 149 -2.26 -8.53 -1.97
CA SER A 149 -1.87 -9.84 -1.46
C SER A 149 -0.56 -10.26 -2.09
N GLY A 150 0.34 -10.75 -1.25
CA GLY A 150 1.67 -11.23 -1.65
C GLY A 150 1.96 -12.57 -0.99
N GLU A 151 3.00 -13.24 -1.47
CA GLU A 151 3.48 -14.52 -0.93
C GLU A 151 4.85 -14.29 -0.28
N ASP A 152 5.08 -14.82 0.91
CA ASP A 152 6.39 -14.78 1.56
C ASP A 152 7.35 -15.83 0.97
N GLU A 153 8.61 -15.82 1.42
CA GLU A 153 9.64 -16.78 0.97
C GLU A 153 9.29 -18.25 1.29
N LYS A 154 8.31 -18.50 2.16
CA LYS A 154 7.85 -19.84 2.57
C LYS A 154 6.60 -20.29 1.82
N GLY A 155 6.09 -19.48 0.89
CA GLY A 155 4.89 -19.77 0.14
C GLY A 155 3.58 -19.40 0.85
N LYS A 156 3.66 -18.68 1.97
CA LYS A 156 2.49 -18.25 2.73
C LYS A 156 1.96 -16.96 2.15
N LYS A 157 0.66 -16.96 1.83
CA LYS A 157 -0.04 -15.75 1.39
C LYS A 157 -0.31 -14.82 2.56
N HIS A 158 -0.03 -13.55 2.33
CA HIS A 158 -0.30 -12.45 3.24
C HIS A 158 -1.17 -11.41 2.56
N THR A 159 -2.07 -10.81 3.33
CA THR A 159 -2.90 -9.71 2.85
C THR A 159 -2.50 -8.42 3.56
N LEU A 160 -2.11 -7.42 2.77
CA LEU A 160 -1.83 -6.06 3.18
C LEU A 160 -3.08 -5.21 2.97
N VAL A 161 -3.49 -4.47 3.99
CA VAL A 161 -4.53 -3.44 3.86
C VAL A 161 -4.00 -2.12 4.39
N GLU A 162 -4.03 -1.09 3.56
CA GLU A 162 -3.63 0.27 3.89
C GLU A 162 -4.83 1.20 3.80
N THR A 163 -4.97 2.09 4.79
CA THR A 163 -5.98 3.15 4.76
C THR A 163 -5.28 4.50 4.72
N TYR A 164 -5.69 5.35 3.77
CA TYR A 164 -5.21 6.72 3.65
C TYR A 164 -6.35 7.71 3.86
N VAL A 165 -6.02 8.87 4.45
CA VAL A 165 -6.99 9.93 4.73
C VAL A 165 -6.60 11.22 4.01
N LYS A 166 -7.61 11.85 3.39
CA LYS A 166 -7.44 13.13 2.70
C LYS A 166 -6.98 14.22 3.67
N GLN A 167 -6.01 15.02 3.25
CA GLN A 167 -5.45 16.13 4.04
C GLN A 167 -6.17 17.44 3.76
#